data_AF-A0A955RCF6-F1
#
_entry.id   AF-A0A955RCF6-F1
#
_cell.length_a   1.000
_cell.length_b   1.000
_cell.length_c   1.000
_cell.angle_alpha   90.00
_cell.angle_beta   90.00
_cell.angle_gamma   90.00
#
_symmetry.space_group_name_H-M   'P 1'
#
loop_
_entity.id
_entity.type
_entity.pdbx_description
1 polymer ?
#
loop_
_entity_poly.entity_id
_entity_poly.type
_entity_poly.pdbx_seq_one_letter_code
_entity_poly.pdbx_strand_id
1 'polypeptide(L)'
;MKNSDLMARIAAGVEIMAVLFNLVLAFIWFISFVLLLVGIAWGLVALVALVEGALALFVVFKGYSPVGIVGPLLGIGVSICNFNFFGGMIEMVVLMLMIGALVVRNNEIAAEEAA
;
A
#
# COMPACT_ATOMS: atom_id res chain seq x y z
N MET A 1 37.83 -37.03 -37.40
CA MET A 1 36.58 -36.71 -36.69
C MET A 1 35.45 -36.95 -37.68
N LYS A 2 34.38 -37.68 -37.33
CA LYS A 2 33.28 -37.93 -38.28
C LYS A 2 32.40 -36.68 -38.37
N ASN A 3 31.83 -36.40 -39.55
CA ASN A 3 30.95 -35.24 -39.75
C ASN A 3 29.74 -35.27 -38.80
N SER A 4 29.28 -36.46 -38.39
CA SER A 4 28.24 -36.64 -37.37
C SER A 4 28.59 -35.99 -36.03
N ASP A 5 29.85 -36.11 -35.60
CA ASP A 5 30.30 -35.63 -34.28
C ASP A 5 30.44 -34.10 -34.28
N LEU A 6 30.87 -33.53 -35.42
CA LEU A 6 30.92 -32.08 -35.61
C LEU A 6 29.51 -31.47 -35.59
N MET A 7 28.55 -32.09 -36.30
CA MET A 7 27.16 -31.64 -36.31
C MET A 7 26.51 -31.74 -34.92
N ALA A 8 26.79 -32.81 -34.16
CA ALA A 8 26.30 -32.97 -32.80
C ALA A 8 26.84 -31.88 -31.85
N ARG A 9 28.11 -31.48 -31.98
CA ARG A 9 28.69 -30.39 -31.18
C ARG A 9 28.12 -29.02 -31.52
N ILE A 10 27.85 -28.77 -32.80
CA ILE A 10 27.20 -27.54 -33.23
C ILE A 10 25.77 -27.50 -32.70
N ALA A 11 25.01 -28.60 -32.83
CA ALA A 11 23.66 -28.70 -32.27
C ALA A 11 23.64 -28.46 -30.76
N ALA A 12 24.56 -29.10 -30.02
CA ALA A 12 24.69 -28.88 -28.58
C ALA A 12 25.06 -27.42 -28.23
N GLY A 13 25.93 -26.79 -29.01
CA GLY A 13 26.27 -25.37 -28.83
C GLY A 13 25.07 -24.45 -29.07
N VAL A 14 24.29 -24.70 -30.13
CA VAL A 14 23.06 -23.95 -30.43
C VAL A 14 22.01 -24.14 -29.33
N GLU A 15 21.86 -25.37 -28.82
CA GLU A 15 20.95 -25.68 -27.71
C GLU A 15 21.34 -24.92 -26.43
N ILE A 16 22.64 -24.90 -26.07
CA ILE A 16 23.13 -24.13 -24.92
C ILE A 16 22.81 -22.64 -25.08
N MET A 17 23.01 -22.07 -26.27
CA MET A 17 22.69 -20.67 -26.54
C MET A 17 21.17 -20.39 -26.43
N ALA A 18 20.33 -21.30 -26.92
CA ALA A 18 18.88 -21.21 -26.79
C ALA A 18 18.42 -21.29 -25.32
N VAL A 19 19.00 -22.21 -24.54
CA VAL A 19 18.72 -22.34 -23.10
C VAL A 19 19.15 -21.09 -22.34
N LEU A 20 20.34 -20.52 -22.63
CA LEU A 20 20.79 -19.28 -22.02
C LEU A 20 19.86 -18.11 -22.34
N PHE A 21 19.39 -18.00 -23.58
CA PHE A 21 18.42 -16.97 -23.96
C PHE A 21 17.07 -17.14 -23.25
N ASN A 22 16.56 -18.37 -23.18
CA ASN A 22 15.33 -18.68 -22.45
C ASN A 22 15.46 -18.37 -20.95
N LEU A 23 16.63 -18.60 -20.36
CA LEU A 23 16.90 -18.25 -18.97
C LEU A 23 16.84 -16.73 -18.75
N VAL A 24 17.41 -15.92 -19.66
CA VAL A 24 17.31 -14.46 -19.61
C VAL A 24 15.86 -14.00 -19.68
N LEU A 25 15.07 -14.54 -20.62
CA LEU A 25 13.65 -14.22 -20.72
C LEU A 25 12.91 -14.60 -19.43
N ALA A 26 13.16 -15.80 -18.88
CA ALA A 26 12.55 -16.24 -17.63
C ALA A 26 12.85 -15.28 -16.46
N PHE A 27 14.07 -14.73 -16.37
CA PHE A 27 14.38 -13.70 -15.38
C PHE A 27 13.56 -12.41 -15.57
N ILE A 28 13.36 -11.97 -16.81
CA ILE A 28 12.49 -10.81 -17.09
C ILE A 28 11.06 -11.09 -16.61
N TRP A 29 10.50 -12.25 -16.97
CA TRP A 29 9.17 -12.66 -16.53
C TRP A 29 9.05 -12.71 -15.00
N PHE A 30 10.07 -13.25 -14.32
CA PHE A 30 10.10 -13.31 -12.87
C PHE A 30 10.11 -11.91 -12.23
N ILE A 31 10.94 -10.98 -12.73
CA ILE A 31 10.97 -9.60 -12.24
C ILE A 31 9.63 -8.91 -12.46
N SER A 32 9.02 -9.06 -13.64
CA SER A 32 7.69 -8.50 -13.92
C SER A 32 6.61 -9.06 -12.98
N PHE A 33 6.67 -10.35 -12.65
CA PHE A 33 5.76 -10.96 -11.67
C PHE A 33 5.96 -10.38 -10.26
N VAL A 34 7.20 -10.19 -9.81
CA VAL A 34 7.49 -9.54 -8.52
C VAL A 34 6.97 -8.11 -8.49
N LEU A 35 7.18 -7.33 -9.57
CA LEU A 35 6.65 -5.98 -9.70
C LEU A 35 5.11 -5.94 -9.69
N LEU A 36 4.46 -6.93 -10.31
CA LEU A 36 3.00 -7.08 -10.24
C LEU A 36 2.52 -7.30 -8.81
N LEU A 37 3.16 -8.21 -8.05
CA LEU A 37 2.82 -8.46 -6.65
C LEU A 37 3.01 -7.21 -5.79
N VAL A 38 4.11 -6.48 -6.00
CA VAL A 38 4.35 -5.19 -5.36
C VAL A 38 3.23 -4.22 -5.71
N GLY A 39 2.88 -4.09 -7.00
CA GLY A 39 1.78 -3.24 -7.46
C GLY A 39 0.42 -3.57 -6.84
N ILE A 40 0.10 -4.85 -6.66
CA ILE A 40 -1.13 -5.30 -5.97
C ILE A 40 -1.11 -4.85 -4.50
N ALA A 41 0.02 -5.02 -3.80
CA ALA A 41 0.15 -4.56 -2.41
C ALA A 41 -0.05 -3.04 -2.29
N TRP A 42 0.52 -2.24 -3.20
CA TRP A 42 0.28 -0.80 -3.27
C TRP A 42 -1.18 -0.46 -3.63
N GLY A 43 -1.83 -1.27 -4.47
CA GLY A 43 -3.25 -1.15 -4.77
C GLY A 43 -4.15 -1.29 -3.54
N LEU A 44 -3.81 -2.21 -2.63
CA LEU A 44 -4.52 -2.33 -1.34
C LEU A 44 -4.32 -1.09 -0.45
N VAL A 45 -3.10 -0.56 -0.39
CA VAL A 45 -2.82 0.68 0.36
C VAL A 45 -3.60 1.86 -0.21
N ALA A 46 -3.68 1.98 -1.54
CA ALA A 46 -4.50 3.00 -2.21
C ALA A 46 -6.00 2.86 -1.90
N LEU A 47 -6.51 1.62 -1.81
CA LEU A 47 -7.90 1.37 -1.40
C LEU A 47 -8.16 1.86 0.04
N VAL A 48 -7.25 1.60 0.97
CA VAL A 48 -7.38 2.08 2.37
C VAL A 48 -7.37 3.61 2.42
N ALA A 49 -6.52 4.27 1.63
CA ALA A 49 -6.49 5.73 1.52
C ALA A 49 -7.82 6.31 0.97
N LEU A 50 -8.47 5.61 0.04
CA LEU A 50 -9.79 6.01 -0.45
C LEU A 50 -10.87 5.90 0.64
N VAL A 51 -10.83 4.84 1.46
CA VAL A 51 -11.75 4.66 2.59
C VAL A 51 -11.56 5.77 3.63
N GLU A 52 -10.32 6.10 3.95
CA GLU A 52 -9.97 7.23 4.81
C GLU A 52 -10.52 8.55 4.28
N GLY A 53 -10.29 8.85 2.98
CA GLY A 53 -10.82 10.06 2.35
C GLY A 53 -12.36 10.13 2.42
N ALA A 54 -13.05 8.99 2.26
CA ALA A 54 -14.49 8.92 2.41
C ALA A 54 -14.96 9.17 3.86
N LEU A 55 -14.23 8.68 4.86
CA LEU A 55 -14.49 8.96 6.28
C LEU A 55 -14.29 10.44 6.61
N ALA A 56 -13.24 11.06 6.07
CA ALA A 56 -13.00 12.49 6.24
C ALA A 56 -14.16 13.33 5.67
N LEU A 57 -14.62 13.01 4.44
CA LEU A 57 -15.80 13.64 3.84
C LEU A 57 -17.05 13.42 4.70
N PHE A 58 -17.26 12.22 5.23
CA PHE A 58 -18.39 11.93 6.11
C PHE A 58 -18.40 12.83 7.35
N VAL A 59 -17.26 13.00 8.02
CA VAL A 59 -17.13 13.88 9.20
C VAL A 59 -17.39 15.34 8.83
N VAL A 60 -16.95 15.81 7.66
CA VAL A 60 -17.25 17.16 7.17
C VAL A 60 -18.75 17.38 6.97
N PHE A 61 -19.47 16.41 6.39
CA PHE A 61 -20.90 16.57 6.09
C PHE A 61 -21.84 16.30 7.28
N LYS A 62 -21.46 15.43 8.21
CA LYS A 62 -22.32 14.99 9.32
C LYS A 62 -21.90 15.56 10.67
N GLY A 63 -20.78 16.28 10.73
CA GLY A 63 -20.19 16.75 11.97
C GLY A 63 -19.54 15.60 12.74
N TYR A 64 -19.41 15.80 14.05
CA TYR A 64 -18.69 14.88 14.92
C TYR A 64 -19.25 13.45 14.86
N SER A 65 -18.36 12.47 14.64
CA SER A 65 -18.66 11.03 14.72
C SER A 65 -17.56 10.33 15.54
N PRO A 66 -17.89 9.42 16.48
CA PRO A 66 -16.89 8.62 17.20
C PRO A 66 -16.01 7.78 16.27
N VAL A 67 -16.55 7.43 15.09
CA VAL A 67 -15.84 6.71 14.03
C VAL A 67 -14.83 7.62 13.30
N GLY A 68 -14.90 8.94 13.52
CA GLY A 68 -13.99 9.92 12.91
C GLY A 68 -12.52 9.77 13.34
N ILE A 69 -12.23 9.12 14.47
CA ILE A 69 -10.86 8.77 14.88
C ILE A 69 -10.23 7.71 13.97
N VAL A 70 -11.08 6.83 13.39
CA VAL A 70 -10.62 5.72 12.55
C VAL A 70 -9.95 6.23 11.28
N GLY A 71 -10.40 7.37 10.74
CA GLY A 71 -9.76 8.02 9.58
C GLY A 71 -8.28 8.29 9.79
N PRO A 72 -7.89 9.14 10.76
CA PRO A 72 -6.48 9.44 11.03
C PRO A 72 -5.63 8.23 11.40
N LEU A 73 -6.18 7.23 12.09
CA LEU A 73 -5.46 5.99 12.39
C LEU A 73 -5.16 5.17 11.12
N LEU A 74 -6.12 5.07 10.21
CA LEU A 74 -5.90 4.46 8.89
C LEU A 74 -4.89 5.27 8.09
N GLY A 75 -4.96 6.60 8.14
CA GLY A 75 -4.02 7.50 7.49
C GLY A 75 -2.58 7.37 7.94
N ILE A 76 -2.36 7.18 9.24
CA ILE A 76 -1.02 6.85 9.77
C ILE A 76 -0.54 5.52 9.20
N GLY A 77 -1.41 4.49 9.16
CA GLY A 77 -1.08 3.19 8.57
C GLY A 77 -0.71 3.28 7.08
N VAL A 78 -1.51 4.00 6.30
CA VAL A 78 -1.25 4.29 4.88
C VAL A 78 0.05 5.08 4.71
N SER A 79 0.28 6.07 5.55
CA SER A 79 1.49 6.90 5.51
C SER A 79 2.75 6.10 5.81
N ILE A 80 2.71 5.16 6.76
CA ILE A 80 3.82 4.23 7.05
C ILE A 80 4.08 3.34 5.83
N CYS A 81 3.03 2.77 5.23
CA CYS A 81 3.15 1.93 4.04
C CYS A 81 3.73 2.70 2.83
N ASN A 82 3.39 3.99 2.72
CA ASN A 82 3.86 4.88 1.65
C ASN A 82 5.20 5.56 1.93
N PHE A 83 5.83 5.33 3.09
CA PHE A 83 6.97 6.10 3.56
C PHE A 83 6.74 7.63 3.54
N ASN A 84 5.47 8.06 3.69
CA ASN A 84 5.05 9.44 3.64
C ASN A 84 5.07 10.07 5.04
N PHE A 85 6.26 10.44 5.51
CA PHE A 85 6.44 11.02 6.84
C PHE A 85 5.64 12.31 7.06
N PHE A 86 5.55 13.17 6.03
CA PHE A 86 4.81 14.42 6.12
C PHE A 86 3.30 14.16 6.27
N GLY A 87 2.74 13.24 5.47
CA GLY A 87 1.36 12.78 5.63
C GLY A 87 1.11 12.22 7.03
N GLY A 88 1.98 11.33 7.52
CA GLY A 88 1.86 10.76 8.86
C GLY A 88 1.88 11.80 9.98
N MET A 89 2.69 12.86 9.85
CA MET A 89 2.68 13.98 10.80
C MET A 89 1.35 14.74 10.78
N ILE A 90 0.78 14.99 9.61
CA ILE A 90 -0.53 15.64 9.49
C ILE A 90 -1.59 14.77 10.17
N GLU A 91 -1.62 13.46 9.89
CA GLU A 91 -2.60 12.56 10.50
C GLU A 91 -2.49 12.49 12.02
N MET A 92 -1.29 12.56 12.58
CA MET A 92 -1.09 12.66 14.04
C MET A 92 -1.67 13.96 14.61
N VAL A 93 -1.56 15.08 13.89
CA VAL A 93 -2.18 16.34 14.30
C VAL A 93 -3.70 16.24 14.23
N VAL A 94 -4.25 15.68 13.15
CA VAL A 94 -5.70 15.48 13.01
C VAL A 94 -6.22 14.56 14.13
N LEU A 95 -5.50 13.48 14.44
CA LEU A 95 -5.81 12.59 15.55
C LEU A 95 -5.86 13.33 16.89
N MET A 96 -4.87 14.18 17.19
CA MET A 96 -4.87 15.01 18.39
C MET A 96 -6.07 15.97 18.45
N LEU A 97 -6.43 16.60 17.33
CA LEU A 97 -7.60 17.48 17.24
C LEU A 97 -8.92 16.72 17.45
N MET A 98 -9.05 15.51 16.89
CA MET A 98 -10.22 14.66 17.09
C MET A 98 -10.35 14.19 18.56
N ILE A 99 -9.24 13.82 19.20
CA ILE A 99 -9.21 13.49 20.64
C ILE A 99 -9.57 14.72 21.48
N GLY A 100 -9.05 15.90 21.13
CA GLY A 100 -9.43 17.15 21.80
C GLY A 100 -10.94 17.43 21.70
N ALA A 101 -11.51 17.28 20.49
CA ALA A 101 -12.95 17.44 20.27
C ALA A 101 -13.79 16.44 21.08
N LEU A 102 -13.32 15.20 21.22
CA LEU A 102 -13.92 14.17 22.08
C LEU A 102 -14.00 14.57 23.54
N VAL A 103 -12.90 15.07 24.10
CA VAL A 103 -12.83 15.47 25.51
C VAL A 103 -13.77 16.63 25.79
N VAL A 104 -13.81 17.63 24.91
CA VAL A 104 -14.73 18.77 25.04
C VAL A 104 -16.19 18.29 25.00
N ARG A 105 -16.54 17.45 24.03
CA ARG A 105 -17.91 16.93 23.89
C ARG A 105 -18.35 16.10 25.10
N ASN A 106 -17.45 15.29 25.67
CA ASN A 106 -17.75 14.53 26.88
C ASN A 106 -18.01 15.44 28.09
N ASN A 107 -17.26 16.55 28.21
CA ASN A 107 -17.48 17.52 29.29
C ASN A 107 -18.79 18.28 29.13
N GLU A 108 -19.19 18.60 27.90
CA GLU A 108 -20.48 19.25 27.60
C GLU A 108 -21.65 18.35 27.99
N ILE A 109 -21.62 17.06 27.60
CA ILE A 109 -22.66 16.09 27.96
C ILE A 109 -22.74 15.90 29.48
N ALA A 110 -21.60 15.78 30.17
CA ALA A 110 -21.57 15.65 31.62
C ALA A 110 -22.11 16.90 32.35
N ALA A 111 -21.94 18.09 31.77
CA ALA A 111 -22.50 19.33 32.32
C ALA A 111 -24.01 19.42 32.08
N GLU A 112 -24.52 18.92 30.96
CA GLU A 112 -25.97 18.82 30.68
C GLU A 112 -26.66 17.81 31.60
N GLU A 113 -26.03 16.67 31.91
CA GLU A 113 -26.59 15.68 32.84
C GLU A 113 -26.60 16.14 34.31
N ALA A 114 -25.78 17.14 34.66
CA ALA A 114 -25.67 17.69 36.01
C ALA A 114 -26.57 18.91 36.27
N ALA A 115 -27.26 19.44 35.25
CA ALA A 115 -28.13 20.62 35.31
C ALA A 115 -29.62 20.22 35.35
#